data_AF-A0A382MG47-F1
#
_entry.id   AF-A0A382MG47-F1
#
_cell.length_a   1.000
_cell.length_b   1.000
_cell.length_c   1.000
_cell.angle_alpha   90.00
_cell.angle_beta   90.00
_cell.angle_gamma   90.00
#
_symmetry.space_group_name_H-M   'P 1'
#
loop_
_entity.id
_entity.type
_entity.pdbx_description
1 polymer ?
#
loop_
_entity_poly.entity_id
_entity_poly.type
_entity_poly.pdbx_seq_one_letter_code
_entity_poly.pdbx_strand_id
1 'polypeptide(L)' 'VERTFALYSSIVSSIKVVRSGKVKRAKLYYLRSRKGKSARISEKIKKSIGIDVSEKVVEN' A
#
# COMPACT_ATOMS: atom_id res chain seq x y z
N VAL A 1 11.94 -10.56 4.70
CA VAL A 1 11.93 -11.12 3.33
C VAL A 1 11.42 -10.04 2.40
N GLU A 2 12.12 -9.79 1.30
CA GLU A 2 11.71 -8.83 0.27
C GLU A 2 11.21 -9.57 -0.96
N ARG A 3 10.21 -9.01 -1.64
CA ARG A 3 9.62 -9.56 -2.87
C ARG A 3 9.39 -8.44 -3.87
N THR A 4 9.57 -8.74 -5.15
CA THR A 4 9.29 -7.82 -6.26
C THR A 4 8.27 -8.48 -7.18
N PHE A 5 7.26 -7.71 -7.57
CA PHE A 5 6.19 -8.16 -8.46
C PHE A 5 6.10 -7.19 -9.64
N ALA A 6 5.80 -7.72 -10.84
CA ALA A 6 5.49 -6.88 -11.98
C ALA A 6 4.04 -6.37 -11.88
N LEU A 7 3.83 -5.10 -12.24
CA LEU A 7 2.55 -4.41 -12.04
C LEU A 7 1.39 -5.00 -12.87
N TYR A 8 1.69 -5.53 -14.06
CA TYR A 8 0.70 -6.08 -15.01
C TYR A 8 0.88 -7.58 -15.23
N SER A 9 1.39 -8.31 -14.23
CA SER A 9 1.54 -9.77 -14.32
C SER A 9 0.20 -10.48 -14.17
N SER A 10 -0.07 -11.47 -15.03
CA SER A 10 -1.24 -12.35 -14.95
C SER A 10 -1.22 -13.30 -13.73
N ILE A 11 -0.07 -13.43 -13.06
CA ILE A 11 0.09 -14.31 -11.90
C ILE A 11 -0.51 -13.66 -10.63
N VAL A 12 -0.59 -12.31 -10.58
CA VAL A 12 -1.10 -11.58 -9.41
C VAL A 12 -2.60 -11.31 -9.61
N SER A 13 -3.43 -11.92 -8.77
CA SER A 13 -4.90 -11.77 -8.87
C SER A 13 -5.40 -10.36 -8.51
N SER A 14 -5.02 -9.82 -7.34
CA SER A 14 -5.47 -8.49 -6.90
C SER A 14 -4.52 -7.85 -5.91
N ILE A 15 -4.58 -6.52 -5.80
CA ILE A 15 -3.79 -5.72 -4.85
C ILE A 15 -4.75 -4.93 -3.96
N LYS A 16 -4.87 -5.32 -2.69
CA LYS A 16 -5.65 -4.59 -1.68
C LYS A 16 -4.75 -3.72 -0.81
N VAL A 17 -5.10 -2.45 -0.64
CA VAL A 17 -4.38 -1.55 0.28
C VAL A 17 -4.84 -1.84 1.71
N VAL A 18 -3.96 -2.45 2.51
CA VAL A 18 -4.24 -2.74 3.93
C VAL A 18 -4.00 -1.51 4.83
N ARG A 19 -2.92 -0.77 4.57
CA ARG A 19 -2.50 0.37 5.39
C ARG A 19 -1.73 1.39 4.55
N SER A 20 -1.99 2.67 4.78
CA SER A 20 -1.24 3.77 4.15
C SER A 20 -0.35 4.46 5.18
N GLY A 21 0.95 4.59 4.88
CA GLY A 21 1.92 5.28 5.74
C GLY A 21 2.43 6.59 5.12
N LYS A 22 2.82 7.57 5.94
CA LYS A 22 3.45 8.81 5.47
C LYS A 22 4.98 8.63 5.42
N VAL A 23 5.56 8.77 4.23
CA VAL A 23 7.01 8.67 4.01
C VAL A 23 7.53 9.94 3.33
N LYS A 24 8.83 10.25 3.53
CA LYS A 24 9.50 11.41 2.91
C LYS A 24 10.34 11.04 1.68
N ARG A 25 10.73 9.77 1.54
CA ARG A 25 11.61 9.28 0.45
C ARG A 25 10.81 8.35 -0.46
N ALA A 26 11.06 8.41 -1.77
CA ALA A 26 10.44 7.51 -2.75
C ALA A 26 10.94 6.06 -2.61
N LYS A 27 12.23 5.86 -2.31
CA LYS A 27 12.83 4.54 -2.07
C LYS A 27 13.05 4.34 -0.57
N LEU A 28 12.52 3.23 -0.02
CA LEU A 28 12.50 2.95 1.43
C LEU A 28 13.61 1.99 1.90
N TYR A 29 14.75 1.93 1.19
CA TYR A 29 15.86 1.03 1.55
C TYR A 29 16.42 1.25 2.97
N TYR A 30 16.24 2.45 3.53
CA TYR A 30 16.65 2.76 4.91
C TYR A 30 15.90 1.93 5.96
N LEU A 31 14.79 1.29 5.60
CA LEU A 31 14.07 0.38 6.50
C LEU A 31 14.78 -0.97 6.66
N ARG A 32 15.66 -1.36 5.73
CA ARG A 32 16.38 -2.64 5.78
C ARG A 32 17.27 -2.77 7.02
N SER A 33 17.86 -1.67 7.47
CA SER A 33 18.72 -1.63 8.66
C SER A 33 17.96 -1.33 9.95
N ARG A 34 16.68 -0.93 9.90
CA ARG A 34 15.88 -0.57 11.07
C ARG A 34 15.06 -1.74 11.57
N LYS A 35 14.89 -1.86 12.89
CA LYS A 35 14.12 -2.94 13.53
C LYS A 35 13.22 -2.41 14.66
N GLY A 36 12.16 -3.15 14.97
CA GLY A 36 11.24 -2.84 16.06
C GLY A 36 10.51 -1.49 15.89
N LYS A 37 10.40 -0.73 16.98
CA LYS A 37 9.68 0.56 17.02
C LYS A 37 10.24 1.58 16.01
N SER A 38 11.54 1.55 15.74
CA SER A 38 12.21 2.49 14.83
C SER A 38 11.86 2.31 13.34
N ALA A 39 11.40 1.11 12.96
CA ALA A 39 10.98 0.80 11.60
C ALA A 39 9.49 1.12 11.36
N ARG A 40 8.73 1.41 12.42
CA ARG A 40 7.29 1.67 12.31
C ARG A 40 7.06 3.03 11.64
N ILE A 41 6.39 3.01 10.49
CA ILE A 41 5.95 4.21 9.80
C ILE A 41 4.60 4.67 10.37
N SER A 42 4.44 5.98 10.57
CA SER A 42 3.19 6.60 10.98
C SER A 42 2.15 6.49 9.89
N GLU A 43 0.90 6.23 10.28
CA GLU A 43 -0.18 6.13 9.32
C GLU A 43 -0.45 7.48 8.69
N LYS A 44 -0.65 7.45 7.37
CA LYS A 44 -1.26 8.57 6.68
C LYS A 44 -2.76 8.46 6.97
N ILE A 45 -3.21 9.18 7.99
CA ILE A 45 -4.65 9.37 8.23
C ILE A 45 -5.19 10.07 6.98
N LYS A 46 -5.79 9.31 6.07
CA LYS A 46 -6.57 9.89 4.99
C LYS A 46 -7.83 10.46 5.67
N LYS A 47 -7.98 11.78 5.72
CA LYS A 47 -9.34 12.34 5.72
C LYS A 47 -10.00 11.78 4.47
N SER A 48 -11.02 10.96 4.63
CA SER A 48 -11.81 10.37 3.55
C SER A 48 -12.54 11.49 2.81
N ILE A 49 -11.83 12.19 1.92
CA ILE A 49 -12.45 12.92 0.83
C ILE A 49 -12.77 11.86 -0.24
N GLY A 50 -13.93 11.22 -0.02
CA GLY A 50 -14.86 10.77 -1.05
C GLY A 50 -14.35 9.89 -2.19
N ILE A 51 -13.68 8.76 -1.91
CA ILE A 51 -13.58 7.67 -2.89
C ILE A 51 -13.66 6.33 -2.17
N ASP A 52 -14.87 5.98 -1.74
CA ASP A 52 -15.30 4.60 -1.83
C ASP A 52 -15.58 4.39 -3.32
N VAL A 53 -14.74 3.63 -4.00
CA VAL A 53 -15.03 3.19 -5.37
C VAL A 53 -16.30 2.35 -5.25
N SER A 54 -17.42 3.00 -5.56
CA SER A 54 -18.70 2.37 -5.73
C SER A 54 -18.58 1.43 -6.91
N GLU A 55 -18.33 0.15 -6.63
CA GLU A 55 -18.66 -0.91 -7.56
C GLU A 55 -20.18 -0.90 -7.70
N LYS A 56 -20.67 -0.13 -8.67
CA LYS A 56 -22.01 -0.32 -9.21
C LYS A 56 -22.05 -1.74 -9.76
N VAL A 57 -22.77 -2.59 -9.05
CA VAL A 57 -23.35 -3.83 -9.59
C VAL A 57 -24.02 -3.49 -10.91
N VAL A 58 -23.57 -4.11 -12.00
CA VAL A 58 -24.31 -4.13 -13.25
C VAL A 58 -24.69 -5.58 -13.48
N GLU A 59 -25.94 -5.90 -13.13
CA GLU A 59 -26.68 -7.05 -13.61
C GLU A 59 -26.85 -6.95 -15.13
N ASN A 60 -26.53 -8.05 -15.82
CA ASN A 60 -27.32 -8.69 -16.88
C ASN A 60 -26.75 -10.08 -17.13
#